data_AF-A0A925YV87-F1
#
_entry.id   AF-A0A925YV87-F1
#
_cell.length_a   1.000
_cell.length_b   1.000
_cell.length_c   1.000
_cell.angle_alpha   90.00
_cell.angle_beta   90.00
_cell.angle_gamma   90.00
#
_symmetry.space_group_name_H-M   'P 1'
#
loop_
_entity.id
_entity.type
_entity.pdbx_description
1 polymer ?
#
loop_
_entity_poly.entity_id
_entity_poly.type
_entity_poly.pdbx_seq_one_letter_code
_entity_poly.pdbx_strand_id
1 'polypeptide(L)'
;MMTNTYLPHVGGVARSVSTFADEFRKRGHQLLVIAPEFEGKPLTKRDAAIVERVAAIQHFNGSDFSVRLPLAATLSARLDAFEADIIHAHHPFLLGDTALRVAATKNVPI
;
A
#
# COMPACT_ATOMS: atom_id res chain seq x y z
N MET A 1 -0.61 1.89 -5.72
CA MET A 1 -0.24 2.82 -4.64
C MET A 1 0.37 2.01 -3.49
N MET A 2 1.48 2.46 -2.90
CA MET A 2 2.15 1.76 -1.79
C MET A 2 2.32 2.71 -0.60
N THR A 3 1.89 2.26 0.58
CA THR A 3 1.87 3.09 1.79
C THR A 3 2.11 2.28 3.05
N ASN A 4 2.82 2.86 4.02
CA ASN A 4 3.04 2.25 5.34
C ASN A 4 1.83 2.38 6.26
N THR A 5 0.88 3.26 5.95
CA THR A 5 -0.34 3.47 6.73
C THR A 5 -1.54 3.54 5.81
N TYR A 6 -2.60 2.81 6.12
CA TYR A 6 -3.85 2.86 5.37
C TYR A 6 -5.02 2.50 6.28
N LEU A 7 -6.24 2.77 5.82
CA LEU A 7 -7.46 2.42 6.53
C LEU A 7 -7.39 0.97 7.05
N PRO A 8 -7.95 0.63 8.23
CA PRO A 8 -8.71 1.50 9.13
C PRO A 8 -7.84 2.42 10.02
N HIS A 9 -6.51 2.37 9.91
CA HIS A 9 -5.64 3.26 10.67
C HIS A 9 -6.00 4.73 10.39
N VAL A 10 -6.10 5.53 11.46
CA VAL A 10 -6.50 6.94 11.38
C VAL A 10 -5.26 7.81 11.35
N GLY A 11 -5.04 8.48 10.22
CA GLY A 11 -3.91 9.39 10.05
C GLY A 11 -4.02 10.19 8.76
N GLY A 12 -3.22 11.27 8.66
CA GLY A 12 -3.22 12.17 7.50
C GLY A 12 -2.87 11.45 6.19
N VAL A 13 -1.86 10.58 6.22
CA VAL A 13 -1.45 9.81 5.04
C VAL A 13 -2.53 8.79 4.65
N ALA A 14 -3.09 8.05 5.61
CA ALA A 14 -4.17 7.10 5.34
C ALA A 14 -5.37 7.79 4.67
N ARG A 15 -5.76 8.97 5.15
CA ARG A 15 -6.84 9.79 4.56
C ARG A 15 -6.49 10.30 3.17
N SER A 16 -5.26 10.76 2.96
CA SER A 16 -4.81 11.23 1.65
C SER A 16 -4.85 10.10 0.62
N VAL A 17 -4.29 8.93 0.95
CA VAL A 17 -4.29 7.75 0.06
C VAL A 17 -5.71 7.31 -0.24
N SER A 18 -6.63 7.27 0.74
CA SER A 18 -8.02 6.88 0.48
C SER A 18 -8.74 7.86 -0.42
N THR A 19 -8.50 9.17 -0.24
CA THR A 19 -9.06 10.21 -1.12
C THR A 19 -8.54 10.07 -2.55
N PHE A 20 -7.23 9.85 -2.74
CA PHE A 20 -6.67 9.58 -4.06
C PHE A 20 -7.26 8.33 -4.70
N ALA A 21 -7.39 7.23 -3.95
CA ALA A 21 -7.96 5.99 -4.46
C ALA A 21 -9.43 6.20 -4.92
N ASP A 22 -10.21 6.96 -4.16
CA ASP A 22 -11.59 7.30 -4.55
C ASP A 22 -11.65 8.12 -5.82
N GLU A 23 -10.82 9.16 -5.95
CA GLU A 23 -10.80 10.03 -7.12
C GLU A 23 -10.28 9.32 -8.37
N PHE A 24 -9.24 8.49 -8.25
CA PHE A 24 -8.76 7.68 -9.36
C PHE A 24 -9.82 6.68 -9.83
N ARG A 25 -10.52 6.04 -8.90
CA ARG A 25 -11.62 5.13 -9.24
C ARG A 25 -12.78 5.84 -9.94
N LYS A 26 -13.16 7.04 -9.49
CA LYS A 26 -14.20 7.86 -10.15
C LYS A 26 -13.85 8.19 -11.60
N ARG A 27 -12.56 8.30 -11.91
CA ARG A 27 -12.02 8.54 -13.25
C ARG A 27 -11.86 7.25 -14.08
N GLY A 28 -12.22 6.09 -13.54
CA GLY A 28 -12.17 4.81 -14.24
C GLY A 28 -10.83 4.08 -14.17
N HIS A 29 -9.88 4.54 -13.34
CA HIS A 29 -8.60 3.86 -13.17
C HIS A 29 -8.75 2.58 -12.34
N GLN A 30 -8.00 1.56 -12.72
CA GLN A 30 -7.80 0.37 -11.91
C GLN A 30 -6.74 0.64 -10.84
N LEU A 31 -6.98 0.15 -9.62
CA LEU A 31 -6.16 0.48 -8.46
C LEU A 31 -5.84 -0.78 -7.67
N LEU A 32 -4.60 -0.80 -7.19
CA LEU A 32 -4.13 -1.71 -6.16
C LEU A 32 -3.40 -0.90 -5.10
N VAL A 33 -3.85 -1.01 -3.85
CA VAL A 33 -3.26 -0.38 -2.67
C VAL A 33 -2.54 -1.47 -1.88
N ILE A 34 -1.21 -1.38 -1.82
CA ILE A 34 -0.39 -2.25 -0.98
C ILE A 34 -0.15 -1.54 0.35
N ALA A 35 -0.65 -2.13 1.43
CA ALA A 35 -0.58 -1.55 2.77
C ALA A 35 -0.44 -2.64 3.84
N PRO A 36 0.14 -2.34 5.01
CA PRO A 36 0.22 -3.34 6.06
C PRO A 36 -1.16 -3.65 6.65
N GLU A 37 -1.26 -4.80 7.29
CA GLU A 37 -2.42 -5.19 8.09
C GLU A 37 -2.50 -4.34 9.36
N PHE A 38 -3.67 -3.74 9.63
CA PHE A 38 -3.93 -2.96 10.84
C PHE A 38 -5.13 -3.53 11.58
N GLU A 39 -5.05 -3.54 12.90
CA GLU A 39 -6.21 -3.82 13.75
C GLU A 39 -7.27 -2.73 13.58
N GLY A 40 -8.54 -3.12 13.73
CA GLY A 40 -9.67 -2.20 13.69
C GLY A 40 -10.85 -2.73 12.88
N LYS A 41 -11.76 -1.82 12.53
CA LYS A 41 -12.95 -2.19 11.78
C LYS A 41 -12.57 -2.69 10.39
N PRO A 42 -13.16 -3.81 9.93
CA PRO A 42 -12.98 -4.27 8.56
C PRO A 42 -13.38 -3.20 7.56
N LEU A 43 -12.65 -3.13 6.45
CA LEU A 43 -13.04 -2.29 5.33
C LEU A 43 -14.36 -2.78 4.73
N THR A 44 -15.07 -1.88 4.06
CA THR A 44 -16.22 -2.29 3.24
C THR A 44 -15.73 -3.25 2.14
N LYS A 45 -16.59 -4.17 1.67
CA LYS A 45 -16.23 -5.08 0.55
C LYS A 45 -15.67 -4.32 -0.65
N ARG A 46 -16.24 -3.14 -0.92
CA ARG A 46 -15.85 -2.26 -2.02
C ARG A 46 -14.42 -1.72 -1.85
N ASP A 47 -14.03 -1.33 -0.64
CA ASP A 47 -12.70 -0.77 -0.40
C ASP A 47 -11.65 -1.88 -0.21
N ALA A 48 -12.04 -3.00 0.42
CA ALA A 48 -11.20 -4.19 0.50
C ALA A 48 -10.83 -4.75 -0.89
N ALA A 49 -11.71 -4.59 -1.88
CA ALA A 49 -11.49 -5.11 -3.23
C ALA A 49 -10.26 -4.52 -3.94
N ILE A 50 -9.73 -3.38 -3.52
CA ILE A 50 -8.51 -2.77 -4.12
C ILE A 50 -7.30 -2.86 -3.19
N VAL A 51 -7.44 -3.43 -2.01
CA VAL A 51 -6.38 -3.45 -0.99
C VAL A 51 -5.76 -4.83 -0.94
N GLU A 52 -4.43 -4.86 -0.93
CA GLU A 52 -3.63 -6.03 -0.61
C GLU A 52 -2.92 -5.77 0.72
N ARG A 53 -3.16 -6.65 1.69
CA ARG A 53 -2.51 -6.57 3.00
C ARG A 53 -1.18 -7.30 2.98
N VAL A 54 -0.15 -6.65 3.46
CA VAL A 54 1.14 -7.28 3.73
C VAL A 54 1.33 -7.47 5.23
N ALA A 55 1.90 -8.62 5.62
CA ALA A 55 2.28 -8.87 6.99
C ALA A 55 3.30 -7.81 7.44
N ALA A 56 3.10 -7.22 8.61
CA ALA A 56 3.98 -6.22 9.16
C ALA A 56 4.06 -6.34 10.68
N ILE A 57 5.23 -6.01 11.24
CA ILE A 57 5.37 -5.89 12.70
C ILE A 57 4.80 -4.53 13.09
N GLN A 58 3.68 -4.54 13.81
CA GLN A 58 3.10 -3.34 14.40
C GLN A 58 3.91 -2.86 15.62
N HIS A 59 3.82 -1.58 15.94
CA HIS A 59 4.49 -0.95 17.11
C HIS A 59 6.03 -1.04 17.11
N PHE A 60 6.67 -0.93 15.94
CA PHE A 60 8.12 -0.93 15.90
C PHE A 60 8.68 0.36 16.54
N ASN A 61 9.58 0.20 17.50
CA ASN A 61 10.26 1.28 18.21
C ASN A 61 9.31 2.28 18.90
N GLY A 62 8.17 1.81 19.43
CA GLY A 62 7.21 2.65 20.16
C GLY A 62 6.45 3.65 19.29
N SER A 63 6.46 3.46 17.97
CA SER A 63 5.74 4.29 17.00
C SER A 63 4.65 3.49 16.28
N ASP A 64 3.67 4.19 15.72
CA ASP A 64 2.63 3.58 14.86
C ASP A 64 3.18 3.10 13.50
N PHE A 65 4.50 3.17 13.27
CA PHE A 65 5.12 2.66 12.05
C PHE A 65 5.33 1.15 12.12
N SER A 66 4.85 0.44 11.10
CA SER A 66 5.02 -1.00 10.98
C SER A 66 6.29 -1.32 10.18
N VAL A 67 7.25 -2.05 10.74
CA VAL A 67 8.45 -2.49 10.01
C VAL A 67 8.17 -3.81 9.30
N ARG A 68 8.57 -3.90 8.03
CA ARG A 68 8.53 -5.18 7.31
C ARG A 68 9.61 -6.10 7.85
N LEU A 69 9.26 -7.35 8.09
CA LEU A 69 10.24 -8.41 8.32
C LEU A 69 11.17 -8.52 7.09
N PRO A 70 12.50 -8.66 7.27
CA PRO A 70 13.46 -8.84 6.18
C PRO A 70 13.44 -10.28 5.63
N LEU A 71 12.28 -10.92 5.59
CA LEU A 71 12.10 -12.20 4.94
C LEU A 71 11.68 -11.92 3.50
N ALA A 72 12.67 -12.01 2.61
CA ALA A 72 12.56 -12.16 1.16
C ALA A 72 11.32 -11.53 0.49
N ALA A 73 11.56 -10.52 -0.33
CA ALA A 73 10.58 -9.84 -1.17
C ALA A 73 9.90 -10.78 -2.20
N THR A 74 9.09 -11.72 -1.75
CA THR A 74 8.00 -12.25 -2.56
C THR A 74 6.91 -11.19 -2.51
N LEU A 75 6.88 -10.38 -3.56
CA LEU A 75 5.71 -9.57 -3.88
C LEU A 75 4.51 -10.52 -3.93
N SER A 76 3.34 -10.07 -3.48
CA SER A 76 2.18 -10.95 -3.54
C SER A 76 1.84 -11.25 -5.00
N ALA A 77 1.33 -12.45 -5.28
CA ALA A 77 0.96 -12.85 -6.64
C ALA A 77 0.02 -11.83 -7.32
N ARG A 78 -0.79 -11.13 -6.52
CA ARG A 78 -1.65 -10.06 -6.98
C ARG A 78 -0.89 -8.82 -7.44
N LEU A 79 0.15 -8.41 -6.72
CA LEU A 79 1.02 -7.31 -7.13
C LEU A 79 1.83 -7.67 -8.38
N ASP A 80 2.29 -8.92 -8.47
CA ASP A 80 3.01 -9.40 -9.64
C ASP A 80 2.11 -9.41 -10.88
N ALA A 81 0.88 -9.91 -10.76
CA ALA A 81 -0.12 -9.95 -11.83
C ALA A 81 -0.72 -8.57 -12.17
N PHE A 82 -0.56 -7.57 -11.31
CA PHE A 82 -1.08 -6.23 -11.58
C PHE A 82 -0.14 -5.47 -12.54
N GLU A 83 -0.63 -5.17 -13.74
CA GLU A 83 0.04 -4.39 -14.78
C GLU A 83 -0.13 -2.89 -14.50
N ALA A 84 0.66 -2.36 -13.57
CA ALA A 84 0.61 -0.94 -13.22
C ALA A 84 1.26 -0.07 -14.31
N ASP A 85 0.61 1.02 -14.70
CA ASP A 85 1.24 2.07 -15.53
C ASP A 85 2.09 3.04 -14.70
N ILE A 86 1.81 3.17 -13.39
CA ILE A 86 2.50 4.06 -12.45
C ILE A 86 2.35 3.55 -11.01
N ILE A 87 3.39 3.72 -10.20
CA ILE A 87 3.39 3.35 -8.78
C ILE A 87 3.49 4.60 -7.91
N HIS A 88 2.43 4.98 -7.21
CA HIS A 88 2.50 6.08 -6.23
C HIS A 88 3.09 5.60 -4.89
N ALA A 89 4.23 6.18 -4.48
CA ALA A 89 4.83 5.98 -3.16
C ALA A 89 4.42 7.08 -2.17
N HIS A 90 3.96 6.70 -0.98
CA HIS A 90 3.50 7.66 0.03
C HIS A 90 4.40 7.80 1.26
N HIS A 91 5.55 7.13 1.25
CA HIS A 91 6.56 7.20 2.32
C HIS A 91 7.96 7.07 1.71
N PRO A 92 9.01 7.63 2.32
CA PRO A 92 10.39 7.49 1.82
C PRO A 92 11.09 6.20 2.29
N PHE A 93 10.44 5.37 3.12
CA PHE A 93 11.00 4.16 3.71
C PHE A 93 10.00 3.00 3.73
N LEU A 94 10.47 1.78 4.02
CA LEU A 94 9.66 0.56 4.11
C LEU A 94 8.91 0.25 2.80
N LEU A 95 7.57 0.34 2.76
CA LEU A 95 6.81 0.18 1.50
C LEU A 95 7.07 1.31 0.50
N GLY A 96 7.66 2.42 0.95
CA GLY A 96 8.24 3.44 0.09
C GLY A 96 9.42 2.95 -0.74
N ASP A 97 10.47 2.44 -0.08
CA ASP A 97 11.64 1.81 -0.74
C ASP A 97 11.22 0.58 -1.55
N THR A 98 10.29 -0.20 -0.97
CA THR A 98 9.23 -0.93 -1.66
C THR A 98 8.98 -0.60 -3.11
N ALA A 99 8.21 0.48 -3.24
CA ALA A 99 7.72 1.01 -4.48
C ALA A 99 8.86 1.33 -5.45
N LEU A 100 9.98 1.88 -4.99
CA LEU A 100 11.15 2.17 -5.84
C LEU A 100 11.69 0.91 -6.50
N ARG A 101 11.86 -0.18 -5.74
CA ARG A 101 12.35 -1.46 -6.28
C ARG A 101 11.36 -2.08 -7.24
N VAL A 102 10.07 -2.08 -6.89
CA VAL A 102 9.01 -2.65 -7.75
C VAL A 102 8.89 -1.87 -9.06
N ALA A 103 8.95 -0.53 -9.00
CA ALA A 103 8.91 0.35 -10.16
C ALA A 103 10.09 0.08 -11.10
N ALA A 104 11.30 -0.08 -10.54
CA ALA A 104 12.49 -0.44 -11.31
C ALA A 104 12.36 -1.82 -11.95
N THR A 105 11.89 -2.83 -11.22
CA THR A 105 11.70 -4.20 -11.76
C THR A 105 10.63 -4.26 -12.85
N LYS A 106 9.51 -3.55 -12.67
CA LYS A 106 8.42 -3.49 -13.66
C LYS A 106 8.66 -2.47 -14.77
N ASN A 107 9.74 -1.68 -14.68
CA ASN A 107 10.09 -0.60 -15.60
C ASN A 107 8.96 0.42 -15.80
N VAL A 108 8.40 0.92 -14.69
CA VAL A 108 7.29 1.88 -14.67
C VAL A 108 7.63 3.12 -13.83
N PRO A 109 7.02 4.29 -14.11
CA PRO A 109 7.18 5.49 -13.29
C PRO A 109 6.73 5.29 -11.83
N ILE A 110 7.32 6.11 -10.96
CA ILE A 110 7.03 6.19 -9.53
C ILE A 110 6.94 7.64 -9.04
#